data_AF-A0A9J6GE71-F1
#
_entry.id   AF-A0A9J6GE71-F1
#
_cell.length_a   1.000
_cell.length_b   1.000
_cell.length_c   1.000
_cell.angle_alpha   90.00
_cell.angle_beta   90.00
_cell.angle_gamma   90.00
#
_symmetry.space_group_name_H-M   'P 1'
#
loop_
_entity.id
_entity.type
_entity.pdbx_description
1 polymer ?
#
loop_
_entity_poly.entity_id
_entity_poly.type
_entity_poly.pdbx_seq_one_letter_code
_entity_poly.pdbx_strand_id
1 'polypeptide(L)' 'MKNIVQVIQQEYEVNVHDGFATRGSTAVLTCQIQPAAARDYTSVLSWLRDDKYVITAESLSQGRLL' A
#
# COMPACT_ATOMS: atom_id res chain seq x y z
N MET A 1 27.07 -1.19 -27.51
CA MET A 1 26.25 -2.12 -26.69
C MET A 1 24.89 -1.48 -26.51
N LYS A 2 23.82 -2.08 -27.01
CA LYS A 2 22.46 -1.52 -26.89
C LYS A 2 21.89 -1.92 -25.52
N ASN A 3 21.50 -0.94 -24.71
CA ASN A 3 20.69 -1.19 -23.52
C ASN A 3 19.26 -1.52 -23.97
N ILE A 4 18.78 -2.71 -23.66
CA ILE A 4 17.37 -3.09 -23.87
C ILE A 4 16.66 -2.85 -22.55
N VAL A 5 15.84 -1.80 -22.49
CA VAL A 5 14.91 -1.59 -21.37
C VAL A 5 13.65 -2.39 -21.70
N GLN A 6 13.34 -3.40 -20.90
CA GLN A 6 12.08 -4.14 -20.99
C GLN A 6 11.09 -3.57 -19.98
N VAL A 7 9.90 -3.22 -20.46
CA VAL A 7 8.77 -2.86 -19.61
C VAL A 7 7.99 -4.13 -19.31
N ILE A 8 7.78 -4.41 -18.03
CA ILE A 8 7.02 -5.58 -17.58
C ILE A 8 5.72 -5.09 -16.97
N GLN A 9 4.60 -5.57 -17.49
CA GLN A 9 3.31 -5.40 -16.83
C GLN A 9 3.17 -6.52 -15.80
N GLN A 10 3.41 -6.19 -14.53
CA GLN A 10 3.27 -7.13 -13.43
C GLN A 10 1.96 -6.87 -12.69
N GLU A 11 1.08 -7.88 -12.67
CA GLU A 11 -0.09 -7.84 -11.81
C GLU A 11 0.34 -7.92 -10.34
N TYR A 12 -0.40 -7.24 -9.47
CA TYR A 12 -0.17 -7.30 -8.03
C TYR A 12 -1.50 -7.45 -7.29
N GLU A 13 -1.44 -8.12 -6.16
CA GLU A 13 -2.55 -8.29 -5.24
C GLU A 13 -2.30 -7.47 -3.97
N VAL A 14 -3.39 -7.05 -3.34
CA VAL A 14 -3.39 -6.30 -2.09
C VAL A 14 -4.19 -7.07 -1.05
N ASN A 15 -3.59 -7.28 0.12
CA ASN A 15 -4.24 -7.93 1.24
C ASN A 15 -3.95 -7.20 2.56
N VAL A 16 -4.84 -7.38 3.53
CA VAL A 16 -4.67 -6.95 4.92
C VAL A 16 -5.03 -8.15 5.80
N HIS A 17 -4.04 -8.72 6.48
CA HIS A 17 -4.30 -9.82 7.42
C HIS A 17 -4.89 -9.32 8.73
N ASP A 18 -5.55 -10.23 9.44
CA ASP A 18 -6.06 -10.00 10.78
C ASP A 18 -4.93 -9.59 11.74
N GLY A 19 -5.11 -8.44 12.40
CA GLY A 19 -4.20 -7.92 13.41
C GLY A 19 -4.76 -8.11 14.81
N PHE A 20 -3.90 -8.53 15.74
CA PHE A 20 -4.28 -8.72 17.14
C PHE A 20 -3.55 -7.71 18.03
N ALA A 21 -4.30 -7.04 18.91
CA ALA A 21 -3.74 -6.09 19.86
C ALA A 21 -4.37 -6.26 21.24
N THR A 22 -3.55 -6.18 22.28
CA THR A 22 -4.01 -6.16 23.67
C THR A 22 -4.70 -4.85 23.98
N ARG A 23 -5.70 -4.88 24.87
CA ARG A 23 -6.40 -3.67 25.33
C ARG A 23 -5.41 -2.64 25.87
N GLY A 24 -5.44 -1.43 25.31
CA GLY A 24 -4.55 -0.32 25.68
C GLY A 24 -3.31 -0.18 24.79
N SER A 25 -3.00 -1.17 23.97
CA SER A 25 -1.94 -1.08 22.98
C SER A 25 -2.41 -0.39 21.71
N THR A 26 -1.46 0.15 20.94
CA THR A 26 -1.73 0.62 19.58
C THR A 26 -1.67 -0.56 18.61
N ALA A 27 -2.74 -0.76 17.84
CA ALA A 27 -2.75 -1.73 16.75
C ALA A 27 -2.21 -1.09 15.46
N VAL A 28 -1.50 -1.87 14.65
CA VAL A 28 -1.03 -1.46 13.32
C VAL A 28 -1.49 -2.49 12.30
N LEU A 29 -2.37 -2.08 11.39
CA LEU A 29 -2.73 -2.87 10.22
C LEU A 29 -1.79 -2.51 9.07
N THR A 30 -1.31 -3.52 8.35
CA THR A 30 -0.35 -3.35 7.25
C THR A 30 -0.97 -3.78 5.94
N CYS A 31 -0.94 -2.89 4.94
CA CYS A 31 -1.34 -3.20 3.58
C CYS A 31 -0.20 -3.95 2.90
N GLN A 32 -0.43 -5.22 2.58
CA GLN A 32 0.55 -6.09 1.97
C GLN A 32 0.33 -6.12 0.46
N ILE A 33 1.34 -5.67 -0.27
CA ILE A 33 1.35 -5.65 -1.74
C ILE A 33 2.29 -6.76 -2.21
N GLN A 34 1.76 -7.67 -3.01
CA GLN A 34 2.48 -8.83 -3.53
C GLN A 34 2.39 -8.81 -5.07
N PRO A 35 3.51 -9.01 -5.80
CA PRO A 35 4.86 -9.31 -5.33
C PRO A 35 5.58 -8.11 -4.70
N ALA A 36 6.66 -8.37 -3.94
CA ALA A 36 7.44 -7.30 -3.29
C ALA A 36 7.95 -6.24 -4.28
N ALA A 37 8.31 -6.61 -5.50
CA ALA A 37 8.75 -5.67 -6.54
C ALA A 37 7.69 -4.63 -6.92
N ALA A 38 6.39 -4.93 -6.75
CA ALA A 38 5.33 -3.95 -7.00
C ALA A 38 5.33 -2.81 -5.97
N ARG A 39 5.92 -3.02 -4.78
CA ARG A 39 5.99 -2.01 -3.70
C ARG A 39 6.87 -0.82 -4.06
N ASP A 40 7.85 -1.00 -4.93
CA ASP A 40 8.75 0.08 -5.37
C ASP A 40 8.03 1.07 -6.30
N TYR A 41 6.91 0.67 -6.88
CA TYR A 41 6.14 1.45 -7.86
C TYR A 41 4.73 1.81 -7.38
N THR A 42 4.36 1.44 -6.15
CA THR A 42 3.02 1.65 -5.61
C THR A 42 3.06 2.23 -4.21
N SER A 43 2.00 2.93 -3.82
CA SER A 43 1.82 3.44 -2.46
C SER A 43 0.37 3.30 -2.03
N VAL A 44 0.14 3.25 -0.71
CA VAL A 44 -1.21 3.15 -0.14
C VAL A 44 -1.86 4.53 -0.19
N LEU A 45 -2.92 4.68 -0.98
CA LEU A 45 -3.65 5.94 -1.10
C LEU A 45 -4.55 6.21 0.11
N SER A 46 -5.34 5.20 0.49
CA SER A 46 -6.34 5.31 1.54
C SER A 46 -6.72 3.95 2.11
N TRP A 47 -7.28 3.95 3.31
CA TRP A 47 -7.93 2.79 3.92
C TRP A 47 -9.45 2.98 3.90
N LEU A 48 -10.18 1.95 3.48
CA LEU A 48 -11.64 1.92 3.51
C LEU A 48 -12.09 1.03 4.67
N ARG A 49 -12.91 1.58 5.55
CA ARG A 49 -13.60 0.83 6.60
C ARG A 49 -14.93 0.30 6.08
N ASP A 50 -15.45 -0.73 6.74
CA ASP A 50 -16.72 -1.38 6.36
C ASP A 50 -17.92 -0.42 6.41
N ASP A 51 -17.89 0.56 7.31
CA ASP A 51 -18.86 1.65 7.44
C ASP A 51 -18.73 2.74 6.36
N LYS A 52 -17.92 2.48 5.31
CA LYS A 52 -17.64 3.37 4.18
C LYS A 52 -16.86 4.63 4.56
N TYR A 53 -16.28 4.69 5.76
CA TYR A 53 -15.38 5.76 6.11
C TYR A 53 -14.02 5.57 5.43
N VAL A 54 -13.52 6.63 4.77
CA VAL A 54 -12.24 6.64 4.06
C VAL A 54 -11.20 7.38 4.90
N ILE A 55 -10.08 6.72 5.19
CA ILE A 55 -8.92 7.29 5.87
C ILE A 55 -7.86 7.57 4.81
N THR A 56 -7.59 8.85 4.53
CA THR A 56 -6.54 9.29 3.60
C THR A 56 -5.32 9.77 4.37
N ALA A 57 -4.12 9.54 3.84
CA ALA A 57 -2.92 10.16 4.39
C ALA A 57 -2.91 11.67 4.08
N GLU A 58 -2.64 12.51 5.08
CA GLU A 58 -2.54 13.96 4.91
C GLU A 58 -1.42 14.35 3.92
N SER A 59 -0.33 13.59 3.90
CA SER A 59 0.85 13.84 3.06
C SER A 59 0.64 13.59 1.56
N LEU A 60 -0.37 12.79 1.17
CA LEU A 60 -0.69 12.55 -0.24
C LEU A 60 -1.45 13.72 -0.88
N SER A 61 -2.05 14.60 -0.07
CA SER A 61 -2.66 15.84 -0.55
C SER A 61 -1.64 16.88 -1.03
N GLN A 62 -0.37 16.73 -0.65
CA GLN A 62 0.73 17.64 -0.99
C GLN A 62 1.63 17.13 -2.13
N GLY A 63 1.13 16.22 -2.97
CA GLY A 63 1.73 15.95 -4.28
C GLY A 63 3.16 15.39 -4.28
N ARG A 64 3.65 14.84 -3.17
CA ARG A 64 4.94 14.14 -3.16
C ARG A 64 4.73 12.66 -3.46
N LEU A 65 4.51 12.37 -4.74
CA LEU A 65 4.89 11.08 -5.30
C LEU A 65 6.41 10.96 -5.12
N LEU A 66 6.86 9.86 -4.52
CA LEU A 66 8.27 9.47 -4.57
C LEU A 66 8.67 9.19 -6.02
#